data_AF-A0A1Y3B701-F1
#
_entry.id   AF-A0A1Y3B701-F1
#
_cell.length_a   1.000
_cell.length_b   1.000
_cell.length_c   1.000
_cell.angle_alpha   90.00
_cell.angle_beta   90.00
_cell.angle_gamma   90.00
#
_symmetry.space_group_name_H-M   'P 1'
#
loop_
_entity.id
_entity.type
_entity.pdbx_description
1 polymer ?
#
loop_
_entity_poly.entity_id
_entity_poly.type
_entity_poly.pdbx_seq_one_letter_code
_entity_poly.pdbx_strand_id
1 'polypeptide(L)'
;MHDNDIYWLNMESSTSSLHRITTDGSIPDSIYNGINDNIYRDFIFEKPTSLWWSPSDNGYYHLGYLQMNNSQVPLSNIVIYDDNGGYTTNYYRYSTINSSIGTVNLFIIRINAQTNEYQKAIRVQPPYKLEQWPHYVVHVNWLSNDQLIVLWSLRDQRRTILGYCTERNNWKCDELVTLRNWLRMNHVPNSIMPASAESSLINEINNELFFCGQTPENSMKTFYQLYSFNVDKI
;
A
#
# COMPACT_ATOMS: atom_id res chain seq x y z
N MET A 1 -1.03 15.20 -6.26
CA MET A 1 -1.44 15.23 -4.85
C MET A 1 -1.13 16.60 -4.31
N HIS A 2 -2.05 17.19 -3.54
CA HIS A 2 -1.93 18.52 -2.97
C HIS A 2 -2.68 18.55 -1.64
N ASP A 3 -2.14 19.22 -0.62
CA ASP A 3 -2.70 19.29 0.74
C ASP A 3 -3.18 17.92 1.27
N ASN A 4 -2.33 16.92 1.11
CA ASN A 4 -2.57 15.52 1.53
C ASN A 4 -3.72 14.80 0.82
N ASP A 5 -4.26 15.37 -0.25
CA ASP A 5 -5.30 14.74 -1.07
C ASP A 5 -4.85 14.40 -2.49
N ILE A 6 -5.53 13.41 -3.05
CA ILE A 6 -5.33 12.92 -4.40
C ILE A 6 -6.27 13.68 -5.34
N TYR A 7 -5.71 14.06 -6.48
CA TYR A 7 -6.42 14.73 -7.55
C TYR A 7 -6.26 13.92 -8.83
N TRP A 8 -7.31 13.87 -9.62
CA TRP A 8 -7.41 13.18 -10.90
C TRP A 8 -7.64 14.18 -12.03
N LEU A 9 -6.94 13.97 -13.14
CA LEU A 9 -7.11 14.73 -14.37
C LEU A 9 -6.93 13.77 -15.54
N ASN A 10 -7.98 13.57 -16.34
CA ASN A 10 -7.83 12.89 -17.61
C ASN A 10 -7.18 13.83 -18.63
N MET A 11 -5.97 13.52 -19.08
CA MET A 11 -5.21 14.33 -20.06
C MET A 11 -5.64 14.10 -21.52
N GLU A 12 -6.37 13.02 -21.81
CA GLU A 12 -6.82 12.69 -23.18
C GLU A 12 -8.01 13.55 -23.63
N SER A 13 -8.75 14.12 -22.69
CA SER A 13 -9.85 15.04 -22.96
C SER A 13 -9.41 16.48 -22.72
N SER A 14 -9.41 17.29 -23.78
CA SER A 14 -9.07 18.72 -23.72
C SER A 14 -10.05 19.57 -22.89
N THR A 15 -11.21 19.00 -22.53
CA THR A 15 -12.24 19.64 -21.69
C THR A 15 -12.27 19.09 -20.25
N SER A 16 -11.37 18.16 -19.92
CA SER A 16 -11.31 17.52 -18.61
C SER A 16 -10.93 18.51 -17.51
N SER A 17 -11.76 18.60 -16.47
CA SER A 17 -11.45 19.34 -15.25
C SER A 17 -10.63 18.50 -14.27
N LEU A 18 -9.78 19.18 -13.49
CA LEU A 18 -9.10 18.58 -12.35
C LEU A 18 -10.12 18.27 -11.24
N HIS A 19 -10.18 17.02 -10.79
CA HIS A 19 -11.07 16.58 -9.72
C HIS A 19 -10.28 16.23 -8.46
N ARG A 20 -10.67 16.77 -7.31
CA ARG A 20 -10.22 16.30 -6.00
C ARG A 20 -10.99 15.03 -5.66
N ILE A 21 -10.32 13.88 -5.56
CA ILE A 21 -10.96 12.57 -5.40
C ILE A 21 -10.89 12.02 -3.97
N THR A 22 -10.03 12.59 -3.12
CA THR A 22 -10.05 12.39 -1.66
C THR A 22 -10.24 13.74 -0.96
N THR A 23 -10.87 13.75 0.21
CA THR A 23 -11.28 15.00 0.88
C THR A 23 -10.99 15.05 2.38
N ASP A 24 -10.41 13.98 2.91
CA ASP A 24 -10.08 13.82 4.33
C ASP A 24 -8.58 14.01 4.62
N GLY A 25 -7.78 14.36 3.61
CA GLY A 25 -6.41 14.81 3.81
C GLY A 25 -6.35 15.99 4.78
N SER A 26 -5.52 15.88 5.81
CA SER A 26 -5.45 16.87 6.89
C SER A 26 -4.01 17.04 7.35
N ILE A 27 -3.50 18.27 7.23
CA ILE A 27 -2.19 18.64 7.80
C ILE A 27 -2.25 18.65 9.34
N PRO A 28 -3.26 19.27 10.00
CA PRO A 28 -3.38 19.26 11.46
C PRO A 28 -3.51 17.86 12.05
N ASP A 29 -4.33 17.00 11.44
CA ASP A 29 -4.56 15.63 11.92
C ASP A 29 -3.52 14.64 11.40
N SER A 30 -2.61 15.11 10.52
CA SER A 30 -1.57 14.29 9.90
C SER A 30 -2.16 13.06 9.18
N ILE A 31 -3.21 13.30 8.38
CA ILE A 31 -3.84 12.31 7.51
C ILE A 31 -3.33 12.55 6.09
N TYR A 32 -2.76 11.52 5.47
CA TYR A 32 -2.12 11.57 4.16
C TYR A 32 -2.73 10.53 3.22
N ASN A 33 -3.28 10.98 2.08
CA ASN A 33 -3.79 10.09 1.04
C ASN A 33 -2.77 9.95 -0.09
N GLY A 34 -2.29 8.73 -0.32
CA GLY A 34 -1.33 8.40 -1.39
C GLY A 34 0.12 8.80 -1.12
N ILE A 35 0.37 9.54 -0.03
CA ILE A 35 1.70 9.97 0.42
C ILE A 35 2.12 9.12 1.62
N ASN A 36 3.35 8.63 1.60
CA ASN A 36 3.90 7.80 2.66
C ASN A 36 4.43 8.63 3.83
N ASP A 37 4.23 8.12 5.04
CA ASP A 37 4.91 8.61 6.23
C ASP A 37 6.38 8.14 6.25
N ASN A 38 7.13 8.55 7.27
CA ASN A 38 8.55 8.19 7.36
C ASN A 38 8.77 6.67 7.41
N ILE A 39 7.89 5.89 8.06
CA ILE A 39 8.07 4.44 8.18
C ILE A 39 7.89 3.78 6.82
N TYR A 40 6.82 4.15 6.12
CA TYR A 40 6.52 3.62 4.81
C TYR A 40 7.53 4.07 3.75
N ARG A 41 7.95 5.33 3.82
CA ARG A 41 8.94 5.91 2.92
C ARG A 41 10.33 5.32 3.12
N ASP A 42 10.76 5.08 4.35
CA ASP A 42 12.17 4.74 4.62
C ASP A 42 12.40 3.23 4.78
N PHE A 43 11.37 2.46 5.17
CA PHE A 43 11.55 1.04 5.52
C PHE A 43 10.63 0.06 4.78
N ILE A 44 9.40 0.45 4.40
CA ILE A 44 8.46 -0.53 3.81
C ILE A 44 8.49 -0.49 2.28
N PHE A 45 8.28 0.68 1.67
CA PHE A 45 8.23 0.83 0.22
C PHE A 45 9.41 1.58 -0.37
N GLU A 46 10.22 2.22 0.45
CA GLU A 46 11.39 2.98 0.00
C GLU A 46 11.04 4.06 -1.05
N LYS A 47 9.81 4.58 -0.98
CA LYS A 47 9.22 5.50 -1.96
C LYS A 47 8.31 6.53 -1.27
N PRO A 48 8.22 7.76 -1.81
CA PRO A 48 7.43 8.83 -1.19
C PRO A 48 5.91 8.63 -1.30
N THR A 49 5.45 7.75 -2.19
CA THR A 49 4.03 7.60 -2.52
C THR A 49 3.62 6.14 -2.61
N SER A 50 2.32 5.88 -2.45
CA SER A 50 1.74 4.53 -2.53
C SER A 50 0.41 4.57 -3.24
N LEU A 51 0.51 4.39 -4.55
CA LEU A 51 -0.57 4.43 -5.53
C LEU A 51 -0.36 3.26 -6.50
N TRP A 52 -1.44 2.54 -6.82
CA TRP A 52 -1.41 1.40 -7.74
C TRP A 52 -2.61 1.46 -8.67
N TRP A 53 -2.35 1.57 -9.97
CA TRP A 53 -3.40 1.54 -10.99
C TRP A 53 -3.67 0.10 -11.43
N SER A 54 -4.94 -0.26 -11.51
CA SER A 54 -5.34 -1.51 -12.14
C SER A 54 -5.14 -1.45 -13.66
N PRO A 55 -5.06 -2.60 -14.34
CA PRO A 55 -5.29 -2.66 -15.78
C PRO A 55 -6.65 -2.03 -16.13
N SER A 56 -6.77 -1.48 -17.34
CA SER A 56 -8.05 -0.92 -17.80
C SER A 56 -9.00 -2.03 -18.22
N ASP A 57 -10.29 -1.84 -17.94
CA ASP A 57 -11.37 -2.64 -18.52
C ASP A 57 -12.43 -1.69 -19.08
N ASN A 58 -12.55 -1.64 -20.41
CA ASN A 58 -13.53 -0.79 -21.11
C ASN A 58 -13.52 0.69 -20.67
N GLY A 59 -12.35 1.25 -20.39
CA GLY A 59 -12.18 2.64 -19.94
C GLY A 59 -12.40 2.86 -18.44
N TYR A 60 -12.70 1.81 -17.68
CA TYR A 60 -12.68 1.83 -16.22
C TYR A 60 -11.31 1.47 -15.67
N TYR A 61 -10.93 2.18 -14.62
CA TYR A 61 -9.70 1.97 -13.86
C TYR A 61 -10.03 1.95 -12.38
N HIS A 62 -9.25 1.21 -11.60
CA HIS A 62 -9.23 1.31 -10.16
C HIS A 62 -7.90 1.88 -9.71
N LEU A 63 -7.97 2.91 -8.87
CA LEU A 63 -6.82 3.48 -8.18
C LEU A 63 -6.80 2.94 -6.74
N GLY A 64 -5.85 2.07 -6.46
CA GLY A 64 -5.49 1.69 -5.09
C GLY A 64 -4.56 2.74 -4.48
N TYR A 65 -4.80 3.14 -3.24
CA TYR A 65 -3.89 4.04 -2.51
C TYR A 65 -3.90 3.75 -1.01
N LEU A 66 -2.80 4.08 -0.34
CA LEU A 66 -2.78 4.08 1.12
C LEU A 66 -3.18 5.42 1.68
N GLN A 67 -4.03 5.37 2.70
CA GLN A 67 -4.22 6.45 3.65
C GLN A 67 -3.39 6.16 4.91
N MET A 68 -2.51 7.09 5.25
CA MET A 68 -1.77 7.10 6.50
C MET A 68 -2.47 8.04 7.47
N ASN A 69 -2.91 7.53 8.62
CA ASN A 69 -3.47 8.35 9.69
C ASN A 69 -2.48 8.36 10.87
N ASN A 70 -1.78 9.49 11.00
CA ASN A 70 -0.78 9.73 12.04
C ASN A 70 -1.31 10.57 13.20
N SER A 71 -2.63 10.77 13.31
CA SER A 71 -3.23 11.59 14.38
C SER A 71 -2.84 11.15 15.79
N GLN A 72 -2.64 9.84 15.97
CA GLN A 72 -2.23 9.23 17.23
C GLN A 72 -0.72 9.15 17.43
N VAL A 73 0.10 9.42 16.41
CA VAL A 73 1.58 9.40 16.53
C VAL A 73 2.01 10.60 17.35
N PRO A 74 2.96 10.52 18.30
CA PRO A 74 3.37 11.70 19.05
C PRO A 74 4.03 12.76 18.16
N LEU A 75 3.94 14.02 18.60
CA LEU A 75 4.72 15.12 18.02
C LEU A 75 6.14 15.07 18.59
N SER A 76 7.11 15.13 17.69
CA SER A 76 8.50 15.43 17.97
C SER A 76 8.81 16.84 17.48
N ASN A 77 9.78 17.50 18.11
CA ASN A 77 10.24 18.81 17.67
C ASN A 77 11.67 18.74 17.12
N ILE A 78 11.92 19.55 16.10
CA ILE A 78 13.25 19.84 15.59
C ILE A 78 13.50 21.34 15.66
N VAL A 79 14.66 21.71 16.15
CA VAL A 79 15.10 23.11 16.20
C VAL A 79 15.94 23.37 14.96
N ILE A 80 15.52 24.33 14.14
CA ILE A 80 16.23 24.78 12.95
C ILE A 80 16.84 26.13 13.26
N TYR A 81 18.17 26.19 13.23
CA TYR A 81 18.94 27.41 13.40
C TYR A 81 19.12 28.09 12.04
N ASP A 82 19.01 29.41 12.01
CA ASP A 82 19.33 30.22 10.84
C ASP A 82 20.77 30.78 10.92
N ASP A 83 21.25 31.30 9.79
CA ASP A 83 22.61 31.85 9.67
C ASP A 83 22.82 33.13 10.50
N ASN A 84 21.74 33.75 11.00
CA ASN A 84 21.78 34.97 11.80
C ASN A 84 21.74 34.70 13.32
N GLY A 85 21.82 33.43 13.73
CA GLY A 85 21.76 33.03 15.14
C GLY A 85 20.34 32.97 15.72
N GLY A 86 19.31 33.10 14.88
CA GLY A 86 17.92 32.81 15.21
C GLY A 86 17.64 31.30 15.19
N TYR A 87 16.49 30.90 15.75
CA TYR A 87 16.02 29.53 15.69
C TYR A 87 14.50 29.46 15.56
N THR A 88 14.02 28.42 14.89
CA THR A 88 12.61 28.06 14.79
C THR A 88 12.41 26.63 15.28
N THR A 89 11.29 26.37 15.95
CA THR A 89 10.95 25.01 16.41
C THR A 89 9.82 24.49 15.55
N ASN A 90 10.09 23.42 14.80
CA ASN A 90 9.10 22.76 13.96
C ASN A 90 8.65 21.47 14.64
N TYR A 91 7.34 21.22 14.62
CA TYR A 91 6.74 20.00 15.15
C TYR A 91 6.32 19.08 14.01
N TYR A 92 6.63 17.79 14.16
CA TYR A 92 6.30 16.76 13.17
C TYR A 92 5.95 15.45 13.87
N ARG A 93 5.08 14.65 13.25
CA ARG A 93 4.72 13.32 13.77
C ARG A 93 5.88 12.36 13.52
N TYR A 94 6.39 11.74 14.58
CA TYR A 94 7.47 10.77 14.48
C TYR A 94 7.31 9.67 15.52
N SER A 95 7.23 8.42 15.05
CA SER A 95 7.15 7.29 15.96
C SER A 95 8.53 6.85 16.41
N THR A 96 8.73 6.82 17.73
CA THR A 96 9.87 6.14 18.36
C THR A 96 9.51 4.68 18.67
N ILE A 97 10.48 3.91 19.19
CA ILE A 97 10.37 2.46 19.44
C ILE A 97 9.21 2.09 20.41
N ASN A 98 8.77 3.03 21.25
CA ASN A 98 7.72 2.80 22.26
C ASN A 98 6.48 3.69 22.09
N SER A 99 6.36 4.42 20.99
CA SER A 99 5.19 5.25 20.74
C SER A 99 4.16 4.56 19.85
N SER A 100 2.95 5.10 19.86
CA SER A 100 1.93 4.82 18.85
C SER A 100 2.47 5.07 17.44
N ILE A 101 2.19 4.11 16.56
CA ILE A 101 2.47 4.22 15.13
C ILE A 101 1.16 4.53 14.42
N GLY A 102 1.22 5.29 13.33
CA GLY A 102 0.07 5.61 12.51
C GLY A 102 -0.65 4.38 11.98
N THR A 103 -1.96 4.49 11.83
CA THR A 103 -2.78 3.45 11.22
C THR A 103 -2.75 3.60 9.71
N VAL A 104 -2.67 2.48 8.99
CA VAL A 104 -2.68 2.44 7.53
C VAL A 104 -3.99 1.83 7.06
N ASN A 105 -4.59 2.43 6.03
CA ASN A 105 -5.78 1.89 5.37
C ASN A 105 -5.52 1.85 3.86
N LEU A 106 -5.83 0.73 3.21
CA LEU A 106 -5.84 0.62 1.76
C LEU A 106 -7.23 0.95 1.25
N PHE A 107 -7.31 1.90 0.31
CA PHE A 107 -8.54 2.33 -0.34
C PHE A 107 -8.47 2.13 -1.84
N ILE A 108 -9.63 1.94 -2.46
CA ILE A 108 -9.79 1.81 -3.90
C ILE A 108 -10.83 2.84 -4.37
N ILE A 109 -10.50 3.58 -5.43
CA ILE A 109 -11.43 4.47 -6.15
C ILE A 109 -11.60 3.93 -7.56
N ARG A 110 -12.84 3.71 -7.98
CA ARG A 110 -13.17 3.37 -9.37
C ARG A 110 -13.35 4.65 -10.18
N ILE A 111 -12.70 4.74 -11.33
CA ILE A 111 -12.66 5.91 -12.22
C ILE A 111 -13.10 5.47 -13.61
N ASN A 112 -14.02 6.21 -14.21
CA ASN A 112 -14.36 6.10 -15.61
C ASN A 112 -13.58 7.18 -16.38
N ALA A 113 -12.57 6.79 -17.14
CA ALA A 113 -11.76 7.75 -17.90
C ALA A 113 -12.57 8.44 -19.00
N GLN A 114 -13.56 7.78 -19.59
CA GLN A 114 -14.35 8.33 -20.70
C GLN A 114 -15.28 9.46 -20.25
N THR A 115 -15.92 9.30 -19.08
CA THR A 115 -16.84 10.31 -18.52
C THR A 115 -16.16 11.25 -17.53
N ASN A 116 -14.92 10.96 -17.13
CA ASN A 116 -14.18 11.64 -16.06
C ASN A 116 -14.88 11.56 -14.68
N GLU A 117 -15.78 10.59 -14.51
CA GLU A 117 -16.49 10.35 -13.26
C GLU A 117 -15.74 9.35 -12.39
N TYR A 118 -15.93 9.43 -11.07
CA TYR A 118 -15.34 8.51 -10.11
C TYR A 118 -16.33 8.16 -9.01
N GLN A 119 -16.13 6.99 -8.41
CA GLN A 119 -16.93 6.52 -7.29
C GLN A 119 -16.27 6.85 -5.95
N LYS A 120 -17.05 6.85 -4.87
CA LYS A 120 -16.51 7.04 -3.53
C LYS A 120 -15.48 5.95 -3.21
N ALA A 121 -14.40 6.34 -2.53
CA ALA A 121 -13.37 5.41 -2.09
C ALA A 121 -13.96 4.29 -1.20
N ILE A 122 -13.57 3.05 -1.48
CA ILE A 122 -13.94 1.86 -0.71
C ILE A 122 -12.70 1.35 0.02
N ARG A 123 -12.82 1.12 1.33
CA ARG A 123 -11.74 0.55 2.14
C ARG A 123 -11.63 -0.94 1.85
N VAL A 124 -10.44 -1.40 1.50
CA VAL A 124 -10.12 -2.82 1.39
C VAL A 124 -10.11 -3.44 2.78
N GLN A 125 -10.89 -4.49 2.99
CA GLN A 125 -10.97 -5.16 4.29
C GLN A 125 -9.92 -6.27 4.35
N PRO A 126 -8.95 -6.20 5.27
CA PRO A 126 -7.96 -7.26 5.41
C PRO A 126 -8.65 -8.56 5.86
N PRO A 127 -7.99 -9.73 5.70
CA PRO A 127 -8.50 -11.00 6.19
C PRO A 127 -8.88 -10.93 7.67
N TYR A 128 -9.95 -11.63 8.07
CA TYR A 128 -10.53 -11.55 9.41
C TYR A 128 -9.51 -11.68 10.55
N LYS A 129 -8.48 -12.52 10.39
CA LYS A 129 -7.40 -12.69 11.38
C LYS A 129 -6.58 -11.42 11.66
N LEU A 130 -6.64 -10.42 10.77
CA LEU A 130 -5.91 -9.15 10.88
C LEU A 130 -6.80 -7.97 11.23
N GLU A 131 -8.11 -8.08 11.10
CA GLU A 131 -9.02 -6.96 11.31
C GLU A 131 -8.90 -6.36 12.73
N GLN A 132 -8.61 -7.20 13.71
CA GLN A 132 -8.45 -6.82 15.12
C GLN A 132 -7.01 -6.48 15.54
N TRP A 133 -6.04 -6.71 14.65
CA TRP A 133 -4.62 -6.59 15.00
C TRP A 133 -3.96 -5.45 14.23
N PRO A 134 -3.16 -4.61 14.89
CA PRO A 134 -2.33 -3.65 14.19
C PRO A 134 -1.45 -4.36 13.15
N HIS A 135 -1.48 -3.85 11.93
CA HIS A 135 -0.73 -4.40 10.81
C HIS A 135 -0.17 -3.29 9.91
N TYR A 136 0.74 -3.71 9.05
CA TYR A 136 1.27 -2.99 7.90
C TYR A 136 0.68 -3.60 6.64
N VAL A 137 0.35 -2.77 5.66
CA VAL A 137 0.30 -3.19 4.25
C VAL A 137 1.74 -3.16 3.74
N VAL A 138 2.27 -4.29 3.26
CA VAL A 138 3.68 -4.40 2.84
C VAL A 138 3.85 -4.62 1.35
N HIS A 139 2.78 -5.02 0.65
CA HIS A 139 2.75 -5.10 -0.80
C HIS A 139 1.31 -5.06 -1.30
N VAL A 140 1.10 -4.48 -2.48
CA VAL A 140 -0.19 -4.38 -3.17
C VAL A 140 0.08 -4.56 -4.65
N ASN A 141 -0.69 -5.44 -5.30
CA ASN A 141 -0.58 -5.64 -6.74
C ASN A 141 -1.91 -6.06 -7.35
N TRP A 142 -2.20 -5.52 -8.54
CA TRP A 142 -3.39 -5.87 -9.31
C TRP A 142 -3.13 -7.11 -10.16
N LEU A 143 -4.06 -8.06 -10.13
CA LEU A 143 -4.03 -9.24 -11.01
C LEU A 143 -4.88 -9.02 -12.27
N SER A 144 -5.98 -8.28 -12.11
CA SER A 144 -6.88 -7.83 -13.18
C SER A 144 -7.51 -6.49 -12.75
N ASN A 145 -8.46 -5.97 -13.53
CA ASN A 145 -9.21 -4.77 -13.15
C ASN A 145 -10.03 -4.98 -11.85
N ASP A 146 -10.54 -6.19 -11.64
CA ASP A 146 -11.45 -6.56 -10.55
C ASP A 146 -10.80 -7.40 -9.44
N GLN A 147 -9.50 -7.70 -9.53
CA GLN A 147 -8.79 -8.57 -8.59
C GLN A 147 -7.47 -7.97 -8.11
N LEU A 148 -7.25 -8.04 -6.80
CA LEU A 148 -6.11 -7.47 -6.10
C LEU A 148 -5.51 -8.49 -5.14
N ILE A 149 -4.18 -8.56 -5.10
CA ILE A 149 -3.46 -9.23 -4.02
C ILE A 149 -2.82 -8.20 -3.11
N VAL A 150 -2.90 -8.46 -1.82
CA VAL A 150 -2.34 -7.61 -0.79
C VAL A 150 -1.62 -8.48 0.22
N LEU A 151 -0.44 -8.02 0.61
CA LEU A 151 0.35 -8.64 1.64
C LEU A 151 0.30 -7.74 2.88
N TRP A 152 -0.13 -8.31 3.99
CA TRP A 152 -0.16 -7.64 5.29
C TRP A 152 0.83 -8.28 6.24
N SER A 153 1.50 -7.48 7.06
CA SER A 153 2.37 -7.96 8.14
C SER A 153 1.90 -7.42 9.48
N LEU A 154 1.87 -8.25 10.52
CA LEU A 154 1.60 -7.76 11.86
C LEU A 154 2.65 -6.74 12.30
N ARG A 155 2.28 -5.83 13.21
CA ARG A 155 3.25 -4.84 13.73
C ARG A 155 4.44 -5.47 14.43
N ASP A 156 4.29 -6.65 15.04
CA ASP A 156 5.40 -7.42 15.63
C ASP A 156 6.24 -8.20 14.60
N GLN A 157 5.87 -8.13 13.32
CA GLN A 157 6.53 -8.76 12.18
C GLN A 157 6.65 -10.29 12.28
N ARG A 158 5.90 -10.94 13.17
CA ARG A 158 5.98 -12.41 13.34
C ARG A 158 5.14 -13.17 12.33
N ARG A 159 4.12 -12.52 11.76
CA ARG A 159 3.21 -13.12 10.79
C ARG A 159 2.95 -12.14 9.64
N THR A 160 3.07 -12.67 8.44
CA THR A 160 2.70 -12.01 7.19
C THR A 160 1.60 -12.84 6.55
N ILE A 161 0.55 -12.20 6.05
CA ILE A 161 -0.58 -12.85 5.42
C ILE A 161 -0.71 -12.28 4.01
N LEU A 162 -0.72 -13.17 3.03
CA LEU A 162 -1.13 -12.86 1.66
C LEU A 162 -2.64 -13.08 1.57
N GLY A 163 -3.35 -12.13 1.01
CA GLY A 163 -4.74 -12.32 0.68
C GLY A 163 -5.15 -11.70 -0.63
N TYR A 164 -6.32 -12.13 -1.04
CA TYR A 164 -6.89 -11.93 -2.35
C TYR A 164 -8.24 -11.26 -2.20
N CYS A 165 -8.42 -10.16 -2.91
CA CYS A 165 -9.55 -9.28 -2.77
C CYS A 165 -10.17 -9.08 -4.15
N THR A 166 -11.49 -9.12 -4.25
CA THR A 166 -12.19 -8.93 -5.52
C THR A 166 -13.24 -7.84 -5.42
N GLU A 167 -13.52 -7.16 -6.53
CA GLU A 167 -14.60 -6.17 -6.60
C GLU A 167 -15.95 -6.82 -6.27
N ARG A 168 -16.17 -8.04 -6.77
CA ARG A 168 -17.40 -8.84 -6.51
C ARG A 168 -17.64 -9.07 -5.02
N ASN A 169 -16.59 -9.20 -4.22
CA ASN A 169 -16.68 -9.36 -2.77
C ASN A 169 -16.53 -8.03 -2.02
N ASN A 170 -16.84 -6.89 -2.66
CA ASN A 170 -16.71 -5.54 -2.10
C ASN A 170 -15.33 -5.28 -1.49
N TRP A 171 -14.28 -5.78 -2.13
CA TRP A 171 -12.89 -5.65 -1.66
C TRP A 171 -12.64 -6.22 -0.26
N LYS A 172 -13.44 -7.20 0.15
CA LYS A 172 -13.13 -8.04 1.31
C LYS A 172 -12.16 -9.14 0.90
N CYS A 173 -11.05 -9.22 1.61
CA CYS A 173 -9.97 -10.11 1.24
C CYS A 173 -10.05 -11.45 1.98
N ASP A 174 -9.86 -12.52 1.23
CA ASP A 174 -9.68 -13.87 1.76
C ASP A 174 -8.20 -14.16 1.99
N GLU A 175 -7.89 -14.92 3.04
CA GLU A 175 -6.51 -15.36 3.31
C GLU A 175 -6.12 -16.46 2.35
N LEU A 176 -5.08 -16.22 1.55
CA LEU A 176 -4.47 -17.25 0.70
C LEU A 176 -3.42 -18.04 1.48
N VAL A 177 -2.49 -17.32 2.12
CA VAL A 177 -1.30 -17.91 2.75
C VAL A 177 -0.90 -17.11 3.98
N THR A 178 -0.56 -17.81 5.07
CA THR A 178 0.12 -17.23 6.23
C THR A 178 1.58 -17.65 6.26
N LEU A 179 2.49 -16.67 6.20
CA LEU A 179 3.93 -16.83 6.30
C LEU A 179 4.40 -16.42 7.70
N ARG A 180 5.18 -17.27 8.38
CA ARG A 180 5.70 -17.01 9.73
C ARG A 180 7.15 -16.58 9.68
N ASN A 181 7.50 -15.53 10.43
CA ASN A 181 8.86 -14.97 10.50
C ASN A 181 9.50 -14.66 9.13
N TRP A 182 8.67 -14.34 8.13
CA TRP A 182 9.08 -14.26 6.73
C TRP A 182 9.59 -12.88 6.33
N LEU A 183 9.05 -11.80 6.91
CA LEU A 183 9.53 -10.44 6.67
C LEU A 183 10.17 -9.87 7.92
N ARG A 184 11.37 -9.32 7.75
CA ARG A 184 11.82 -8.20 8.56
C ARG A 184 11.69 -6.95 7.71
N MET A 185 11.13 -5.88 8.28
CA MET A 185 10.83 -4.64 7.53
C MET A 185 12.03 -4.09 6.74
N ASN A 186 13.27 -4.37 7.14
CA ASN A 186 14.47 -3.90 6.43
C ASN A 186 14.82 -4.71 5.15
N HIS A 187 14.00 -5.70 4.78
CA HIS A 187 14.20 -6.59 3.64
C HIS A 187 12.87 -7.05 3.06
N VAL A 188 11.93 -6.12 2.81
CA VAL A 188 10.78 -6.46 1.95
C VAL A 188 11.33 -6.57 0.54
N PRO A 189 11.36 -7.77 -0.09
CA PRO A 189 11.84 -7.86 -1.45
C PRO A 189 10.93 -6.99 -2.33
N ASN A 190 11.53 -6.11 -3.12
CA ASN A 190 10.84 -5.39 -4.20
C ASN A 190 10.17 -6.36 -5.20
N SER A 191 10.44 -7.65 -5.09
CA SER A 191 10.02 -8.75 -5.94
C SER A 191 8.97 -9.65 -5.27
N ILE A 192 7.83 -9.06 -4.91
CA ILE A 192 6.56 -9.76 -5.14
C ILE A 192 6.13 -9.34 -6.54
N MET A 193 6.67 -10.06 -7.51
CA MET A 193 6.26 -9.88 -8.89
C MET A 193 5.09 -10.85 -9.12
N PRO A 194 3.98 -10.42 -9.74
CA PRO A 194 3.26 -11.38 -10.59
C PRO A 194 4.30 -11.94 -11.58
N ALA A 195 4.08 -13.09 -12.21
CA ALA A 195 5.05 -13.70 -13.14
C ALA A 195 5.50 -12.81 -14.34
N SER A 196 5.18 -11.50 -14.38
CA SER A 196 5.27 -10.63 -15.53
C SER A 196 5.56 -9.14 -15.21
N ALA A 197 6.25 -8.77 -14.13
CA ALA A 197 6.61 -7.34 -13.94
C ALA A 197 7.69 -6.83 -14.91
N GLU A 198 8.35 -7.72 -15.68
CA GLU A 198 9.27 -7.35 -16.75
C GLU A 198 9.16 -8.29 -17.95
N SER A 199 8.01 -8.39 -18.63
CA SER A 199 8.01 -8.63 -20.08
C SER A 199 6.61 -8.57 -20.67
N SER A 200 6.56 -8.04 -21.88
CA SER A 200 5.45 -8.02 -22.83
C SER A 200 5.06 -9.42 -23.36
N LEU A 201 4.93 -10.41 -22.48
CA LEU A 201 4.50 -11.78 -22.82
C LEU A 201 3.24 -12.12 -22.02
N ILE A 202 2.19 -11.35 -22.28
CA ILE A 202 0.83 -11.69 -21.91
C ILE A 202 0.39 -12.78 -22.89
N ASN A 203 0.55 -14.04 -22.49
CA ASN A 203 -0.29 -15.18 -22.85
C ASN A 203 0.32 -16.46 -22.23
N GLU A 204 -0.46 -17.17 -21.40
CA GLU A 204 -0.27 -18.59 -21.05
C GLU A 204 0.73 -19.02 -19.95
N ILE A 205 0.91 -18.26 -18.85
CA ILE A 205 1.39 -18.89 -17.60
C ILE A 205 0.22 -18.94 -16.60
N ASN A 206 -0.48 -20.06 -16.66
CA ASN A 206 -1.66 -20.43 -15.90
C ASN A 206 -1.54 -20.11 -14.41
N ASN A 207 -2.39 -19.21 -13.91
CA ASN A 207 -2.88 -19.13 -12.52
C ASN A 207 -1.87 -19.50 -11.42
N GLU A 208 -0.62 -19.07 -11.53
CA GLU A 208 0.43 -19.28 -10.54
C GLU A 208 1.04 -17.94 -10.14
N LEU A 209 1.02 -17.67 -8.84
CA LEU A 209 1.67 -16.50 -8.24
C LEU A 209 3.03 -16.93 -7.70
N PHE A 210 4.08 -16.22 -8.12
CA PHE A 210 5.43 -16.46 -7.65
C PHE A 210 5.84 -15.42 -6.60
N PHE A 211 6.47 -15.87 -5.51
CA PHE A 211 6.94 -15.00 -4.43
C PHE A 211 8.38 -15.35 -4.10
N CYS A 212 9.27 -14.36 -4.03
CA CYS A 212 10.59 -14.56 -3.49
C CYS A 212 10.60 -14.14 -2.01
N GLY A 213 11.12 -14.96 -1.11
CA GLY A 213 11.27 -14.53 0.27
C GLY A 213 12.15 -15.39 1.14
N GLN A 214 12.37 -14.89 2.36
CA GLN A 214 13.40 -15.40 3.24
C GLN A 214 12.91 -16.63 4.00
N THR A 215 13.62 -17.75 3.84
CA THR A 215 13.38 -18.99 4.60
C THR A 215 14.49 -19.16 5.63
N PRO A 216 14.17 -19.31 6.92
CA PRO A 216 15.14 -19.73 7.92
C PRO A 216 15.45 -21.22 7.69
N GLU A 217 16.70 -21.55 7.36
CA GLU A 217 17.13 -22.96 7.26
C GLU A 217 17.71 -23.45 8.61
N ASN A 218 18.33 -22.55 9.38
CA ASN A 218 18.82 -22.76 10.76
C ASN A 218 19.05 -21.42 11.48
N SER A 219 19.36 -21.44 12.78
CA SER A 219 19.55 -20.26 13.66
C SER A 219 20.61 -19.23 13.22
N MET A 220 21.39 -19.50 12.15
CA MET A 220 22.45 -18.62 11.64
C MET A 220 22.41 -18.37 10.12
N LYS A 221 21.50 -18.98 9.35
CA LYS A 221 21.46 -18.78 7.89
C LYS A 221 20.03 -18.63 7.38
N THR A 222 19.87 -17.64 6.52
CA THR A 222 18.63 -17.31 5.82
C THR A 222 18.91 -17.21 4.33
N PHE A 223 18.10 -17.89 3.52
CA PHE A 223 18.18 -17.85 2.06
C PHE A 223 16.89 -17.28 1.49
N TYR A 224 16.99 -16.66 0.31
CA TYR A 224 15.81 -16.30 -0.47
C TYR A 224 15.41 -17.50 -1.33
N GLN A 225 14.15 -17.92 -1.21
CA GLN A 225 13.57 -18.99 -2.01
C GLN A 225 12.41 -18.44 -2.83
N LEU A 226 12.24 -18.98 -4.03
CA LEU A 226 11.08 -18.74 -4.87
C LEU A 226 9.97 -19.74 -4.50
N TYR A 227 8.80 -19.23 -4.17
CA TYR A 227 7.59 -19.98 -3.90
C TYR A 227 6.63 -19.78 -5.07
N SER A 228 5.86 -20.81 -5.44
CA SER A 228 4.74 -20.69 -6.38
C SER A 228 3.44 -21.12 -5.69
N PHE A 229 2.34 -20.44 -5.99
CA PHE A 229 1.01 -20.76 -5.48
C PHE A 229 0.02 -20.79 -6.63
N ASN A 230 -0.72 -21.89 -6.76
CA ASN A 230 -1.73 -22.03 -7.79
C ASN A 230 -3.06 -21.40 -7.32
N VAL A 231 -3.54 -20.40 -8.05
CA VAL A 231 -4.71 -19.57 -7.77
C VAL A 231 -6.03 -20.30 -8.06
N ASP A 232 -6.05 -21.28 -8.98
CA ASP A 232 -7.28 -22.05 -9.31
C ASP A 232 -7.73 -23.03 -8.24
N LYS A 233 -6.83 -23.36 -7.30
CA LYS A 233 -7.11 -24.29 -6.20
C LYS A 233 -7.54 -23.58 -4.92
N ILE A 234 -7.84 -22.28 -4.99
CA ILE A 234 -8.13 -21.42 -3.83
C ILE A 234 -9.58 -20.92 -3.90
#